data_AF-B0XLR1-F1
#
_entry.id   AF-B0XLR1-F1
#
_cell.length_a   1.000
_cell.length_b   1.000
_cell.length_c   1.000
_cell.angle_alpha   90.00
_cell.angle_beta   90.00
_cell.angle_gamma   90.00
#
_symmetry.space_group_name_H-M   'P 1'
#
loop_
_entity.id
_entity.type
_entity.pdbx_description
1 polymer ?
#
loop_
_entity_poly.entity_id
_entity_poly.type
_entity_poly.pdbx_seq_one_letter_code
_entity_poly.pdbx_strand_id
1 'polypeptide(L)'
;MPHSQKFMLLQTVQVLQSSIAKMEDFSAYKASIGFEAISQYANNLFTKPWRKEYKVIKMYSGFYQHEIAANLVGAEALFEQMGYKTLPNKTLVLDGPICPDRVTNVSRDAITATVECQIMKKICAQLTDMKLAVNWSDIYSFREHNTMNVEQTVLNMAMLIQEKHHKNQQARRKGIVETLNYLYLQLT
;
A
#
# COMPACT_ATOMS: atom_id res chain seq x y z
N MET A 1 17.34 2.17 -1.68
CA MET A 1 16.84 3.54 -1.41
C MET A 1 16.03 3.51 -0.13
N PRO A 2 16.33 4.36 0.87
CA PRO A 2 15.48 4.55 2.05
C PRO A 2 14.06 4.94 1.62
N HIS A 3 13.02 4.48 2.33
CA HIS A 3 11.62 4.73 1.94
C HIS A 3 11.27 6.22 1.88
N SER A 4 11.85 7.02 2.78
CA SER A 4 11.76 8.49 2.81
C SER A 4 12.29 9.20 1.56
N GLN A 5 13.00 8.49 0.68
CA GLN A 5 13.56 9.02 -0.56
C GLN A 5 12.98 8.36 -1.83
N LYS A 6 12.04 7.41 -1.68
CA LYS A 6 11.42 6.74 -2.83
C LYS A 6 10.40 7.64 -3.52
N PHE A 7 9.68 8.44 -2.75
CA PHE A 7 8.55 9.25 -3.20
C PHE A 7 8.88 10.73 -3.12
N MET A 8 8.48 11.49 -4.14
CA MET A 8 8.58 12.95 -4.16
C MET A 8 7.41 13.59 -3.41
N LEU A 9 6.24 12.93 -3.40
CA LEU A 9 5.01 13.43 -2.83
C LEU A 9 4.63 12.62 -1.59
N LEU A 10 4.45 13.31 -0.47
CA LEU A 10 3.95 12.70 0.76
C LEU A 10 2.56 12.07 0.56
N GLN A 11 1.74 12.65 -0.32
CA GLN A 11 0.40 12.16 -0.64
C GLN A 11 0.43 10.74 -1.19
N THR A 12 1.45 10.37 -1.97
CA THR A 12 1.60 9.01 -2.49
C THR A 12 1.77 8.00 -1.35
N VAL A 13 2.61 8.36 -0.37
CA VAL A 13 2.84 7.54 0.82
C VAL A 13 1.57 7.45 1.66
N GLN A 14 0.89 8.58 1.88
CA GLN A 14 -0.35 8.64 2.66
C GLN A 14 -1.48 7.82 2.02
N VAL A 15 -1.60 7.82 0.70
CA VAL A 15 -2.59 7.00 -0.02
C VAL A 15 -2.27 5.52 0.14
N LEU A 16 -1.01 5.11 -0.01
CA LEU A 16 -0.61 3.71 0.19
C LEU A 16 -0.84 3.26 1.64
N GLN A 17 -0.37 4.03 2.63
CA GLN A 17 -0.57 3.74 4.05
C GLN A 17 -2.06 3.71 4.43
N SER A 18 -2.86 4.65 3.93
CA SER A 18 -4.31 4.68 4.17
C SER A 18 -5.00 3.47 3.55
N SER A 19 -4.57 3.06 2.35
CA SER A 19 -5.10 1.88 1.68
C SER A 19 -4.80 0.61 2.48
N ILE A 20 -3.56 0.46 2.97
CA ILE A 20 -3.16 -0.67 3.82
C ILE A 20 -3.97 -0.69 5.12
N ALA A 21 -4.19 0.46 5.74
CA ALA A 21 -4.80 0.55 7.07
C ALA A 21 -6.33 0.46 7.06
N LYS A 22 -7.00 0.95 6.02
CA LYS A 22 -8.45 1.18 6.04
C LYS A 22 -9.24 0.28 5.09
N MET A 23 -8.59 -0.38 4.13
CA MET A 23 -9.27 -1.22 3.16
C MET A 23 -9.32 -2.66 3.69
N GLU A 24 -10.54 -3.18 3.89
CA GLU A 24 -10.77 -4.50 4.50
C GLU A 24 -10.10 -5.64 3.72
N ASP A 25 -10.15 -5.57 2.39
CA ASP A 25 -9.58 -6.57 1.49
C ASP A 25 -8.34 -6.03 0.75
N PHE A 26 -7.55 -5.19 1.44
CA PHE A 26 -6.31 -4.67 0.90
C PHE A 26 -5.42 -5.78 0.35
N SER A 27 -4.87 -5.55 -0.84
CA SER A 27 -3.72 -6.31 -1.33
C SER A 27 -2.82 -5.43 -2.16
N ALA A 28 -1.52 -5.74 -2.16
CA ALA A 28 -0.57 -5.07 -3.05
C ALA A 28 -0.91 -5.31 -4.53
N TYR A 29 -1.69 -6.35 -4.86
CA TYR A 29 -2.24 -6.57 -6.20
C TYR A 29 -3.22 -5.45 -6.57
N LYS A 30 -4.24 -5.19 -5.74
CA LYS A 30 -5.20 -4.12 -5.94
C LYS A 30 -4.54 -2.75 -5.97
N ALA A 31 -3.71 -2.45 -4.97
CA ALA A 31 -3.01 -1.16 -4.90
C ALA A 31 -2.17 -0.90 -6.16
N SER A 32 -1.50 -1.92 -6.71
CA SER A 32 -0.73 -1.77 -7.95
C SER A 32 -1.58 -1.35 -9.14
N ILE A 33 -2.82 -1.86 -9.25
CA ILE A 33 -3.78 -1.47 -10.32
C ILE A 33 -4.15 0.00 -10.15
N GLY A 34 -4.51 0.42 -8.94
CA GLY A 34 -4.91 1.80 -8.68
C GLY A 34 -3.80 2.81 -8.97
N PHE A 35 -2.57 2.54 -8.53
CA PHE A 35 -1.43 3.42 -8.82
C PHE A 35 -1.07 3.42 -10.32
N GLU A 36 -1.14 2.28 -10.99
CA GLU A 36 -0.92 2.22 -12.44
C GLU A 36 -1.97 3.03 -13.21
N ALA A 37 -3.25 2.94 -12.83
CA ALA A 37 -4.33 3.74 -13.41
C ALA A 37 -4.11 5.24 -13.20
N ILE A 38 -3.65 5.68 -12.02
CA ILE A 38 -3.29 7.08 -11.76
C ILE A 38 -2.13 7.52 -12.65
N SER A 39 -1.08 6.71 -12.77
CA SER A 39 0.06 7.04 -13.62
C SER A 39 -0.34 7.19 -15.09
N GLN A 40 -1.13 6.25 -15.61
CA GLN A 40 -1.65 6.30 -16.97
C GLN A 40 -2.55 7.53 -17.18
N TYR A 41 -3.40 7.84 -16.22
CA TYR A 41 -4.24 9.03 -16.26
C TYR A 41 -3.41 10.32 -16.30
N ALA A 42 -2.40 10.44 -15.43
CA ALA A 42 -1.48 11.57 -15.41
C ALA A 42 -0.74 11.74 -16.75
N ASN A 43 -0.27 10.64 -17.35
CA ASN A 43 0.39 10.66 -18.66
C ASN A 43 -0.57 11.10 -19.79
N ASN A 44 -1.83 10.64 -19.76
CA ASN A 44 -2.85 11.08 -20.70
C ASN A 44 -3.16 12.57 -20.56
N LEU A 45 -3.26 13.07 -19.33
CA LEU A 45 -3.44 14.49 -19.05
C LEU A 45 -2.25 15.32 -19.55
N PHE A 46 -1.02 14.84 -19.35
CA PHE A 46 0.21 15.51 -19.81
C PHE A 46 0.28 15.59 -21.34
N THR A 47 -0.02 14.50 -22.03
CA THR A 47 0.09 14.41 -23.50
C THR A 47 -1.08 15.08 -24.23
N LYS A 48 -2.26 15.13 -23.62
CA LYS A 48 -3.49 15.63 -24.24
C LYS A 48 -4.25 16.61 -23.32
N PRO A 49 -3.61 17.67 -22.79
CA PRO A 49 -4.18 18.54 -21.75
C PRO A 49 -5.40 19.35 -22.18
N TRP A 50 -5.66 19.48 -23.49
CA TRP A 50 -6.82 20.21 -24.04
C TRP A 50 -8.12 19.39 -24.00
N ARG A 51 -8.03 18.08 -23.81
CA ARG A 51 -9.19 17.19 -23.87
C ARG A 51 -10.09 17.33 -22.65
N LYS A 52 -11.38 17.55 -22.90
CA LYS A 52 -12.37 17.86 -21.85
C LYS A 52 -12.59 16.69 -20.90
N GLU A 53 -12.48 15.45 -21.38
CA GLU A 53 -12.62 14.26 -20.54
C GLU A 53 -11.57 14.17 -19.43
N TYR A 54 -10.40 14.79 -19.63
CA TYR A 54 -9.38 14.88 -18.59
C TYR A 54 -9.53 16.12 -17.71
N LYS A 55 -10.41 17.07 -18.02
CA LYS A 55 -10.62 18.25 -17.17
C LYS A 55 -11.62 18.01 -16.05
N VAL A 56 -12.52 17.05 -16.21
CA VAL A 56 -13.60 16.76 -15.26
C VAL A 56 -13.71 15.27 -15.02
N ILE A 57 -13.42 14.83 -13.80
CA ILE A 57 -13.57 13.44 -13.37
C ILE A 57 -14.74 13.33 -12.41
N LYS A 58 -15.77 12.60 -12.83
CA LYS A 58 -16.87 12.22 -11.94
C LYS A 58 -16.42 11.04 -11.10
N MET A 59 -16.40 11.16 -9.78
CA MET A 59 -15.91 10.07 -8.93
C MET A 59 -16.86 8.87 -8.90
N TYR A 60 -18.09 9.03 -9.36
CA TYR A 60 -19.04 7.93 -9.60
C TYR A 60 -18.93 7.30 -11.01
N SER A 61 -17.97 7.74 -11.84
CA SER A 61 -17.74 7.12 -13.14
C SER A 61 -17.15 5.72 -13.00
N GLY A 62 -17.33 4.87 -14.01
CA GLY A 62 -16.79 3.51 -14.03
C GLY A 62 -15.28 3.47 -13.83
N PHE A 63 -14.53 4.33 -14.54
CA PHE A 63 -13.08 4.46 -14.34
C PHE A 63 -12.73 4.74 -12.88
N TYR A 64 -13.35 5.77 -12.27
CA TYR A 64 -12.99 6.12 -10.90
C TYR A 64 -13.41 5.05 -9.90
N GLN A 65 -14.60 4.47 -10.05
CA GLN A 65 -15.10 3.44 -9.13
C GLN A 65 -14.28 2.14 -9.20
N HIS A 66 -14.00 1.64 -10.42
CA HIS A 66 -13.38 0.34 -10.60
C HIS A 66 -11.84 0.38 -10.55
N GLU A 67 -11.22 1.44 -11.07
CA GLU A 67 -9.76 1.52 -11.14
C GLU A 67 -9.18 2.22 -9.90
N ILE A 68 -9.89 3.21 -9.35
CA ILE A 68 -9.35 4.05 -8.28
C ILE A 68 -9.93 3.65 -6.93
N ALA A 69 -11.23 3.88 -6.71
CA ALA A 69 -11.88 3.73 -5.40
C ALA A 69 -11.89 2.28 -4.90
N ALA A 70 -11.99 1.29 -5.79
CA ALA A 70 -11.93 -0.12 -5.43
C ALA A 70 -10.51 -0.60 -5.04
N ASN A 71 -9.48 0.19 -5.35
CA ASN A 71 -8.08 -0.21 -5.23
C ASN A 71 -7.24 0.67 -4.30
N LEU A 72 -7.70 1.88 -3.97
CA LEU A 72 -6.99 2.87 -3.17
C LEU A 72 -7.94 3.68 -2.30
N VAL A 73 -7.47 4.06 -1.11
CA VAL A 73 -8.16 4.96 -0.18
C VAL A 73 -7.50 6.34 -0.20
N GLY A 74 -8.30 7.39 -0.44
CA GLY A 74 -7.84 8.78 -0.43
C GLY A 74 -7.11 9.23 -1.71
N ALA A 75 -7.32 8.53 -2.83
CA ALA A 75 -6.63 8.80 -4.09
C ALA A 75 -6.91 10.19 -4.67
N GLU A 76 -7.98 10.88 -4.23
CA GLU A 76 -8.28 12.27 -4.55
C GLU A 76 -7.07 13.19 -4.32
N ALA A 77 -6.30 12.94 -3.26
CA ALA A 77 -5.11 13.72 -2.93
C ALA A 77 -4.08 13.74 -4.07
N LEU A 78 -3.97 12.67 -4.86
CA LEU A 78 -3.06 12.61 -6.00
C LEU A 78 -3.59 13.39 -7.20
N PHE A 79 -4.91 13.40 -7.41
CA PHE A 79 -5.52 14.29 -8.39
C PHE A 79 -5.37 15.76 -7.98
N GLU A 80 -5.52 16.08 -6.70
CA GLU A 80 -5.27 17.43 -6.19
C GLU A 80 -3.81 17.85 -6.41
N GLN A 81 -2.85 16.92 -6.26
CA GLN A 81 -1.44 17.19 -6.62
C GLN A 81 -1.25 17.48 -8.12
N MET A 82 -2.09 16.96 -9.01
CA MET A 82 -2.09 17.33 -10.44
C MET A 82 -2.75 18.69 -10.73
N GLY A 83 -3.41 19.30 -9.74
CA GLY A 83 -4.08 20.60 -9.85
C GLY A 83 -5.60 20.55 -9.88
N TYR A 84 -6.20 19.37 -9.71
CA TYR A 84 -7.66 19.25 -9.60
C TYR A 84 -8.14 19.83 -8.28
N LYS A 85 -9.39 20.29 -8.27
CA LYS A 85 -10.14 20.66 -7.07
C LYS A 85 -11.28 19.67 -6.88
N THR A 86 -11.41 19.17 -5.66
CA THR A 86 -12.53 18.31 -5.28
C THR A 86 -13.76 19.17 -4.97
N LEU A 87 -14.84 18.97 -5.71
CA LEU A 87 -16.12 19.66 -5.49
C LEU A 87 -17.06 18.82 -4.60
N PRO A 88 -18.01 19.45 -3.88
CA PRO A 88 -18.95 18.75 -2.99
C PRO A 88 -19.80 17.67 -3.69
N ASN A 89 -20.04 17.83 -4.99
CA ASN A 89 -20.82 16.89 -5.81
C ASN A 89 -20.02 15.66 -6.28
N LYS A 90 -18.93 15.32 -5.57
CA LYS A 90 -18.05 14.19 -5.90
C LYS A 90 -17.44 14.29 -7.31
N THR A 91 -17.00 15.48 -7.70
CA THR A 91 -16.36 15.74 -9.00
C THR A 91 -15.02 16.41 -8.79
N LEU A 92 -13.99 15.93 -9.48
CA LEU A 92 -12.69 16.57 -9.56
C LEU A 92 -12.63 17.43 -10.81
N VAL A 93 -12.31 18.71 -10.66
CA VAL A 93 -12.25 19.68 -11.77
C VAL A 93 -10.89 20.32 -11.84
N LEU A 94 -10.29 20.31 -13.03
CA LEU A 94 -9.03 20.98 -13.32
C LEU A 94 -9.32 22.26 -14.12
N ASP A 95 -9.18 23.41 -13.46
CA ASP A 95 -9.33 24.71 -14.08
C ASP A 95 -7.99 25.20 -14.63
N GLY A 96 -7.96 25.64 -15.90
CA GLY A 96 -6.79 26.28 -16.50
C GLY A 96 -5.72 25.32 -17.04
N PRO A 97 -4.51 25.85 -17.33
CA PRO A 97 -3.40 25.07 -17.85
C PRO A 97 -2.85 24.10 -16.80
N ILE A 98 -2.34 22.96 -17.25
CA ILE A 98 -1.60 22.05 -16.36
C ILE A 98 -0.25 22.65 -15.99
N CYS A 99 0.28 22.27 -14.83
CA CYS A 99 1.70 22.38 -14.55
C CYS A 99 2.37 21.05 -14.93
N PRO A 100 3.20 21.00 -15.99
CA PRO A 100 3.85 19.78 -16.45
C PRO A 100 4.60 19.05 -15.34
N ASP A 101 5.36 19.77 -14.52
CA ASP A 101 6.15 19.20 -13.43
C ASP A 101 5.27 18.48 -12.41
N ARG A 102 4.18 19.10 -11.97
CA ARG A 102 3.23 18.50 -11.02
C ARG A 102 2.65 17.20 -11.54
N VAL A 103 2.19 17.20 -12.80
CA VAL A 103 1.59 16.00 -13.42
C VAL A 103 2.64 14.90 -13.59
N THR A 104 3.86 15.23 -14.02
CA THR A 104 4.94 14.24 -14.15
C THR A 104 5.41 13.68 -12.80
N ASN A 105 5.43 14.49 -11.74
CA ASN A 105 5.77 14.04 -10.40
C ASN A 105 4.76 13.02 -9.88
N VAL A 106 3.45 13.29 -10.05
CA VAL A 106 2.40 12.33 -9.69
C VAL A 106 2.53 11.04 -10.51
N SER A 107 2.77 11.15 -11.82
CA SER A 107 2.95 9.98 -12.69
C SER A 107 4.14 9.11 -12.26
N ARG A 108 5.28 9.73 -11.93
CA ARG A 108 6.50 9.06 -11.47
C ARG A 108 6.30 8.39 -10.11
N ASP A 109 5.74 9.11 -9.14
CA ASP A 109 5.48 8.58 -7.81
C ASP A 109 4.51 7.40 -7.84
N ALA A 110 3.47 7.49 -8.68
CA ALA A 110 2.54 6.40 -8.89
C ALA A 110 3.23 5.16 -9.48
N ILE A 111 4.14 5.32 -10.44
CA ILE A 111 4.97 4.21 -10.95
C ILE A 111 5.83 3.62 -9.83
N THR A 112 6.49 4.46 -9.02
CA THR A 112 7.27 3.99 -7.87
C THR A 112 6.41 3.19 -6.89
N ALA A 113 5.18 3.64 -6.62
CA ALA A 113 4.23 2.92 -5.76
C ALA A 113 3.81 1.57 -6.38
N THR A 114 3.57 1.52 -7.69
CA THR A 114 3.30 0.28 -8.43
C THR A 114 4.46 -0.71 -8.31
N VAL A 115 5.71 -0.25 -8.50
CA VAL A 115 6.90 -1.10 -8.36
C VAL A 115 7.08 -1.59 -6.92
N GLU A 116 6.85 -0.73 -5.92
CA GLU A 116 6.90 -1.15 -4.51
C GLU A 116 5.83 -2.21 -4.22
N CYS A 117 4.62 -2.06 -4.76
CA CYS A 117 3.57 -3.09 -4.66
C CYS A 117 3.99 -4.41 -5.33
N GLN A 118 4.66 -4.37 -6.50
CA GLN A 118 5.20 -5.57 -7.15
C GLN A 118 6.27 -6.26 -6.31
N ILE A 119 7.12 -5.51 -5.62
CA ILE A 119 8.11 -6.04 -4.67
C ILE A 119 7.38 -6.72 -3.49
N MET A 120 6.38 -6.06 -2.91
CA MET A 120 5.57 -6.63 -1.83
C MET A 120 4.89 -7.94 -2.26
N LYS A 121 4.36 -7.99 -3.50
CA LYS A 121 3.76 -9.21 -4.08
C LYS A 121 4.74 -10.37 -4.13
N LYS A 122 5.98 -10.13 -4.59
CA LYS A 122 7.04 -11.15 -4.64
C LYS A 122 7.41 -11.68 -3.25
N ILE A 123 7.53 -10.79 -2.26
CA ILE A 123 7.83 -11.15 -0.87
C ILE A 123 6.69 -12.01 -0.30
N CYS A 124 5.45 -11.58 -0.47
CA CYS A 124 4.26 -12.30 0.00
C CYS A 124 4.18 -13.71 -0.60
N ALA A 125 4.39 -13.84 -1.92
CA ALA A 125 4.40 -15.13 -2.59
C ALA A 125 5.45 -16.09 -2.00
N GLN A 126 6.71 -15.65 -1.87
CA GLN A 126 7.78 -16.50 -1.34
C GLN A 126 7.57 -16.89 0.13
N LEU A 127 7.07 -15.98 0.97
CA LEU A 127 6.73 -16.31 2.37
C LEU A 127 5.55 -17.29 2.44
N THR A 128 4.57 -17.16 1.55
CA THR A 128 3.44 -18.09 1.44
C THR A 128 3.88 -19.48 0.99
N ASP A 129 4.83 -19.56 0.05
CA ASP A 129 5.42 -20.83 -0.39
C ASP A 129 6.13 -21.55 0.77
N MET A 130 6.76 -20.78 1.67
CA MET A 130 7.33 -21.27 2.93
C MET A 130 6.29 -21.60 4.02
N LYS A 131 4.99 -21.52 3.71
CA LYS A 131 3.87 -21.74 4.64
C LYS A 131 3.86 -20.80 5.83
N LEU A 132 4.40 -19.60 5.67
CA LEU A 132 4.39 -18.55 6.69
C LEU A 132 3.20 -17.63 6.48
N ALA A 133 2.40 -17.44 7.54
CA ALA A 133 1.33 -16.45 7.54
C ALA A 133 1.92 -15.05 7.65
N VAL A 134 1.59 -14.17 6.72
CA VAL A 134 2.07 -12.79 6.68
C VAL A 134 0.95 -11.85 6.24
N ASN A 135 0.91 -10.66 6.83
CA ASN A 135 -0.01 -9.60 6.46
C ASN A 135 0.70 -8.53 5.63
N TRP A 136 -0.05 -7.86 4.75
CA TRP A 136 0.50 -6.79 3.92
C TRP A 136 1.10 -5.63 4.72
N SER A 137 0.50 -5.29 5.87
CA SER A 137 1.02 -4.28 6.79
C SER A 137 2.42 -4.63 7.27
N ASP A 138 2.67 -5.89 7.63
CA ASP A 138 3.97 -6.34 8.13
C ASP A 138 5.04 -6.26 7.03
N ILE A 139 4.69 -6.65 5.79
CA ILE A 139 5.58 -6.53 4.63
C ILE A 139 5.90 -5.05 4.38
N TYR A 140 4.88 -4.19 4.35
CA TYR A 140 5.07 -2.77 4.12
C TYR A 140 5.94 -2.13 5.21
N SER A 141 5.62 -2.36 6.49
CA SER A 141 6.39 -1.84 7.61
C SER A 141 7.85 -2.32 7.58
N PHE A 142 8.08 -3.58 7.24
CA PHE A 142 9.45 -4.09 7.09
C PHE A 142 10.19 -3.38 5.96
N ARG A 143 9.55 -3.21 4.80
CA ARG A 143 10.09 -2.53 3.61
C ARG A 143 10.32 -1.03 3.80
N GLU A 144 9.54 -0.40 4.66
CA GLU A 144 9.68 1.02 5.00
C GLU A 144 10.96 1.27 5.80
N HIS A 145 11.35 0.32 6.66
CA HIS A 145 12.50 0.44 7.56
C HIS A 145 13.79 -0.22 7.03
N ASN A 146 13.73 -0.93 5.91
CA ASN A 146 14.86 -1.70 5.38
C ASN A 146 15.07 -1.47 3.87
N THR A 147 16.34 -1.37 3.45
CA THR A 147 16.72 -1.14 2.04
C THR A 147 17.11 -2.41 1.28
N MET A 148 16.88 -3.57 1.90
CA MET A 148 17.24 -4.89 1.39
C MET A 148 16.51 -5.25 0.09
N ASN A 149 17.11 -6.19 -0.66
CA ASN A 149 16.46 -6.78 -1.82
C ASN A 149 15.34 -7.76 -1.40
N VAL A 150 14.63 -8.34 -2.38
CA VAL A 150 13.51 -9.28 -2.12
C VAL A 150 13.98 -10.51 -1.34
N GLU A 151 15.06 -11.15 -1.78
CA GLU A 151 15.58 -12.41 -1.20
C GLU A 151 16.00 -12.21 0.26
N GLN A 152 16.77 -11.16 0.53
CA GLN A 152 17.20 -10.77 1.88
C GLN A 152 15.99 -10.43 2.76
N THR A 153 15.00 -9.74 2.21
CA THR A 153 13.77 -9.39 2.95
C THR A 153 13.01 -10.65 3.34
N VAL A 154 12.81 -11.58 2.41
CA VAL A 154 12.12 -12.86 2.64
C VAL A 154 12.86 -13.66 3.72
N LEU A 155 14.18 -13.80 3.62
CA LEU A 155 14.99 -14.52 4.61
C LEU A 155 14.81 -13.92 6.03
N ASN A 156 14.98 -12.61 6.17
CA ASN A 156 14.89 -11.95 7.47
C ASN A 156 13.47 -12.01 8.05
N MET A 157 12.44 -11.76 7.23
CA MET A 157 11.05 -11.90 7.67
C MET A 157 10.73 -13.34 8.09
N ALA A 158 11.18 -14.33 7.33
CA ALA A 158 10.97 -15.74 7.66
C ALA A 158 11.58 -16.10 9.03
N MET A 159 12.83 -15.69 9.27
CA MET A 159 13.49 -15.87 10.56
C MET A 159 12.70 -15.22 11.70
N LEU A 160 12.28 -13.96 11.55
CA LEU A 160 11.51 -13.23 12.57
C LEU A 160 10.16 -13.90 12.87
N ILE A 161 9.46 -14.38 11.84
CA ILE A 161 8.17 -15.07 12.00
C ILE A 161 8.36 -16.38 12.76
N GLN A 162 9.36 -17.18 12.39
CA GLN A 162 9.67 -18.44 13.05
C GLN A 162 10.10 -18.24 14.51
N GLU A 163 10.98 -17.28 14.78
CA GLU A 163 11.39 -16.96 16.14
C GLU A 163 10.21 -16.53 17.02
N LYS A 164 9.33 -15.68 16.51
CA LYS A 164 8.11 -15.26 17.21
C LYS A 164 7.21 -16.45 17.50
N HIS A 165 7.06 -17.37 16.55
CA HIS A 165 6.28 -18.59 16.73
C HIS A 165 6.88 -19.50 17.80
N HIS A 166 8.20 -19.74 17.78
CA HIS A 166 8.88 -20.52 18.81
C HIS A 166 8.76 -19.90 20.21
N LYS A 167 8.98 -18.59 20.34
CA LYS A 167 8.81 -17.86 21.61
C LYS A 167 7.39 -17.97 22.15
N ASN A 168 6.37 -17.82 21.29
CA ASN A 168 4.97 -17.96 21.66
C ASN A 168 4.62 -19.38 22.12
N GLN A 169 5.16 -20.42 21.46
CA GLN A 169 4.96 -21.80 21.89
C GLN A 169 5.62 -22.09 23.24
N GLN A 170 6.85 -21.59 23.46
CA GLN A 170 7.54 -21.74 24.74
C GLN A 170 6.79 -21.05 25.88
N ALA A 171 6.30 -19.82 25.65
CA ALA A 171 5.49 -19.09 26.64
C ALA A 171 4.18 -19.84 26.98
N ARG A 172 3.47 -20.35 25.96
CA ARG A 172 2.27 -21.17 26.17
C ARG A 172 2.55 -22.44 26.97
N ARG A 173 3.64 -23.15 26.66
CA ARG A 173 4.04 -24.36 27.40
C ARG A 173 4.35 -24.04 28.86
N LYS A 174 5.09 -22.97 29.15
CA LYS A 174 5.38 -22.53 30.52
C LYS A 174 4.10 -22.20 31.29
N GLY A 175 3.19 -21.43 30.71
CA GLY A 175 1.92 -21.08 31.35
C GLY A 175 1.01 -22.29 31.64
N ILE A 176 0.98 -23.29 30.74
CA ILE A 176 0.25 -24.55 30.99
C ILE A 176 0.85 -25.29 32.18
N VAL A 177 2.19 -25.42 32.23
CA VAL A 177 2.88 -26.10 33.34
C VAL A 177 2.62 -25.38 34.67
N GLU A 178 2.68 -24.04 34.69
CA GLU A 178 2.36 -23.23 35.87
C GLU A 178 0.91 -23.42 36.34
N THR A 179 -0.04 -23.45 35.40
CA THR A 179 -1.47 -23.66 35.70
C THR A 179 -1.72 -25.06 36.26
N LEU A 180 -1.11 -26.10 35.68
CA LEU A 180 -1.24 -27.47 36.18
C LEU A 180 -0.63 -27.62 37.59
N ASN A 181 0.53 -27.01 37.84
CA ASN A 181 1.14 -27.02 39.17
C ASN A 181 0.27 -26.30 40.21
N TYR A 182 -0.34 -25.18 39.84
CA TYR A 182 -1.25 -24.44 40.73
C TYR A 182 -2.49 -25.27 41.09
N LEU A 183 -3.12 -25.92 40.09
CA LEU A 183 -4.28 -26.78 40.33
C LEU A 183 -3.93 -28.00 41.20
N TYR A 184 -2.76 -28.59 41.00
CA TYR A 184 -2.29 -29.71 41.83
C TYR A 184 -2.15 -29.30 43.31
N LEU A 185 -1.55 -28.13 43.57
CA LEU A 185 -1.38 -27.60 44.93
C LEU A 185 -2.71 -27.27 45.63
N GLN A 186 -3.79 -26.98 44.90
CA GLN A 186 -5.12 -26.74 45.48
C GLN A 186 -5.88 -28.03 45.83
N LEU A 187 -5.47 -29.17 45.30
CA LEU A 187 -6.10 -30.47 45.49
C LEU A 187 -5.40 -31.34 46.55
N THR A 188 -4.30 -30.85 47.12
CA THR A 188 -3.52 -31.48 48.21
C THR A 188 -3.63 -30.65 49.48
#